data_AF-A0A371FB77-F1
#
_entry.id   AF-A0A371FB77-F1
#
_cell.length_a   1.000
_cell.length_b   1.000
_cell.length_c   1.000
_cell.angle_alpha   90.00
_cell.angle_beta   90.00
_cell.angle_gamma   90.00
#
_symmetry.space_group_name_H-M   'P 1'
#
loop_
_entity.id
_entity.type
_entity.pdbx_description
1 polymer ?
#
loop_
_entity_poly.entity_id
_entity_poly.type
_entity_poly.pdbx_seq_one_letter_code
_entity_poly.pdbx_strand_id
1 'polypeptide(L)'
;MCHRYVAHLVVLTVNLVTLVAALVLMLLHWRPGFIIIIICFWILTSLCWFLTGFDFFLHTFANDACSAFEDFEENPQNSSLGSMLPCIKESFSGKLIAEIGYTIHRFIVQLNSNISVAYRFLGVSEDNEALVGIMKICDPFSGNSNLSYVPQSCPQDAVPIGDISKILARFTCHKKGTREECRKEGRFLPETAYNMAHAYSRSIQDLLDIYPDLQILSKCTVVRNKVAEIVSQHCRPIRISTRLLWSSMLSLSIIMVLLVFTWVVETLQCWVKPLSICSRIARSI
;
A
#
# COMPACT_ATOMS: atom_id res chain seq x y z
N MET A 1 4.50 12.08 -6.99
CA MET A 1 4.27 12.85 -8.23
C MET A 1 5.12 14.12 -8.38
N CYS A 2 5.24 14.97 -7.35
CA CYS A 2 5.92 16.28 -7.48
C CYS A 2 7.41 16.17 -7.91
N HIS A 3 8.15 15.17 -7.44
CA HIS A 3 9.60 15.11 -7.65
C HIS A 3 10.03 14.77 -9.10
N ARG A 4 9.34 13.84 -9.79
CA ARG A 4 9.68 13.48 -11.19
C ARG A 4 9.27 14.58 -12.18
N TYR A 5 8.12 15.21 -11.97
CA TYR A 5 7.67 16.34 -12.80
C TYR A 5 8.65 17.52 -12.72
N VAL A 6 9.14 17.84 -11.51
CA VAL A 6 10.16 18.88 -11.31
C VAL A 6 11.45 18.54 -12.04
N ALA A 7 11.91 17.29 -12.01
CA ALA A 7 13.12 16.89 -12.74
C ALA A 7 12.98 17.08 -14.26
N HIS A 8 11.85 16.68 -14.86
CA HIS A 8 11.60 16.89 -16.28
C HIS A 8 11.54 18.39 -16.65
N LEU A 9 10.91 19.21 -15.80
CA LEU A 9 10.80 20.65 -16.01
C LEU A 9 12.17 21.35 -15.91
N VAL A 10 13.01 20.92 -14.97
CA VAL A 10 14.39 21.40 -14.84
C VAL A 10 15.22 21.04 -16.08
N VAL A 11 15.14 19.82 -16.59
CA VAL A 11 15.87 19.43 -17.82
C VAL A 11 15.42 20.28 -19.01
N LEU A 12 14.10 20.49 -19.15
CA LEU A 12 13.54 21.26 -20.27
C LEU A 12 13.93 22.74 -20.23
N THR A 13 13.93 23.35 -19.04
CA THR A 13 14.37 24.74 -18.84
C THR A 13 15.87 24.93 -19.06
N VAL A 14 16.71 24.03 -18.55
CA VAL A 14 18.17 24.07 -18.77
C VAL A 14 18.50 23.89 -20.25
N ASN A 15 17.83 22.97 -20.94
CA ASN A 15 17.99 22.79 -22.39
C ASN A 15 17.64 24.07 -23.15
N LEU A 16 16.50 24.69 -22.84
CA LEU A 16 16.05 25.92 -23.50
C LEU A 16 17.02 27.10 -23.25
N VAL A 17 17.44 27.31 -22.01
CA VAL A 17 18.39 28.38 -21.66
C VAL A 17 19.73 28.19 -22.38
N THR A 18 20.24 26.96 -22.43
CA THR A 18 21.51 26.64 -23.11
C THR A 18 21.40 26.91 -24.61
N LEU A 19 20.25 26.61 -25.22
CA LEU A 19 19.96 26.85 -26.63
C LEU A 19 19.92 28.36 -26.96
N VAL A 20 19.23 29.15 -26.13
CA VAL A 20 19.19 30.61 -26.27
C VAL A 20 20.59 31.22 -26.10
N ALA A 21 21.36 30.75 -25.12
CA ALA A 21 22.75 31.19 -24.93
C ALA A 21 23.64 30.87 -26.13
N ALA A 22 23.48 29.68 -26.73
CA ALA A 22 24.19 29.28 -27.95
C ALA A 22 23.88 30.20 -29.14
N LEU A 23 22.61 30.56 -29.34
CA LEU A 23 22.19 31.49 -30.40
C LEU A 23 22.77 32.90 -30.18
N VAL A 24 22.71 33.42 -28.96
CA VAL A 24 23.25 34.75 -28.62
C VAL A 24 24.76 34.79 -28.82
N LEU A 25 25.48 33.75 -28.40
CA LEU A 25 26.93 33.66 -28.54
C LEU A 25 27.39 33.42 -29.98
N MET A 26 26.60 32.74 -30.81
CA MET A 26 26.81 32.71 -32.27
C MET A 26 26.70 34.10 -32.88
N LEU A 27 25.68 34.88 -32.50
CA LEU A 27 25.51 36.25 -33.00
C LEU A 27 26.66 37.16 -32.58
N LEU A 28 27.18 36.97 -31.36
CA LEU A 28 28.27 37.77 -30.78
C LEU A 28 29.68 37.35 -31.25
N HIS A 29 29.81 36.31 -32.09
CA HIS A 29 31.09 35.82 -32.64
C HIS A 29 32.21 35.54 -31.60
N TRP A 30 31.83 35.28 -30.34
CA TRP A 30 32.79 35.12 -29.25
C TRP A 30 33.37 33.70 -29.19
N ARG A 31 34.56 33.51 -29.80
CA ARG A 31 35.21 32.19 -29.96
C ARG A 31 35.40 31.35 -28.67
N PRO A 32 35.89 31.87 -27.53
CA PRO A 32 36.02 31.05 -26.32
C PRO A 32 34.67 30.66 -25.70
N GLY A 33 33.64 31.52 -25.83
CA GLY A 33 32.29 31.20 -25.39
C GLY A 33 31.69 30.02 -26.16
N PHE A 34 31.98 29.93 -27.45
CA PHE A 34 31.52 28.83 -28.30
C PHE A 34 32.09 27.46 -27.86
N ILE A 35 33.38 27.41 -27.48
CA ILE A 35 34.02 26.18 -26.97
C ILE A 35 33.38 25.74 -25.64
N ILE A 36 33.11 26.69 -24.73
CA ILE A 36 32.46 26.39 -23.45
C ILE A 36 31.05 25.83 -23.68
N ILE A 37 30.27 26.42 -24.59
CA ILE A 37 28.93 25.91 -24.94
C ILE A 37 29.00 24.49 -25.45
N ILE A 38 29.93 24.18 -26.37
CA ILE A 38 30.08 22.82 -26.92
C ILE A 38 30.30 21.82 -25.78
N ILE A 39 31.21 22.12 -24.85
CA ILE A 39 31.49 21.24 -23.69
C ILE A 39 30.24 21.08 -22.82
N CYS A 40 29.53 22.16 -22.50
CA CYS A 40 28.27 22.10 -21.74
C CYS A 40 27.22 21.23 -22.44
N PHE A 41 27.10 21.35 -23.76
CA PHE A 41 26.15 20.57 -24.55
C PHE A 41 26.49 19.09 -24.58
N TRP A 42 27.78 18.72 -24.62
CA TRP A 42 28.22 17.34 -24.50
C TRP A 42 27.88 16.73 -23.14
N ILE A 43 28.13 17.45 -22.05
CA ILE A 43 27.77 17.02 -20.69
C ILE A 43 26.25 16.81 -20.59
N LEU A 44 25.47 17.79 -21.06
CA LEU A 44 24.02 17.76 -21.06
C LEU A 44 23.49 16.58 -21.89
N THR A 45 24.09 16.32 -23.05
CA THR A 45 23.77 15.18 -23.90
C THR A 45 24.03 13.85 -23.18
N SER A 46 25.22 13.66 -22.57
CA SER A 46 25.51 12.45 -21.79
C SER A 46 24.54 12.23 -20.63
N LEU A 47 24.21 13.28 -19.88
CA LEU A 47 23.23 13.20 -18.80
C LEU A 47 21.83 12.83 -19.32
N CYS A 48 21.44 13.42 -20.45
CA CYS A 48 20.20 13.14 -21.15
C CYS A 48 20.10 11.67 -21.61
N TRP A 49 21.17 11.11 -22.17
CA TRP A 49 21.23 9.68 -22.55
C TRP A 49 21.07 8.77 -21.35
N PHE A 50 21.76 9.05 -20.24
CA PHE A 50 21.64 8.27 -19.00
C PHE A 50 20.22 8.30 -18.44
N LEU A 51 19.62 9.49 -18.33
CA LEU A 51 18.24 9.65 -17.85
C LEU A 51 17.22 8.97 -18.77
N THR A 52 17.47 8.96 -20.08
CA THR A 52 16.61 8.27 -21.06
C THR A 52 16.66 6.76 -20.88
N GLY A 53 17.85 6.18 -20.66
CA GLY A 53 17.99 4.75 -20.36
C GLY A 53 17.23 4.35 -19.09
N PHE A 54 17.34 5.17 -18.04
CA PHE A 54 16.59 4.96 -16.79
C PHE A 54 15.07 5.11 -16.99
N ASP A 55 14.62 6.12 -17.73
CA ASP A 55 13.20 6.34 -18.00
C ASP A 55 12.61 5.22 -18.87
N PHE A 56 13.36 4.71 -19.85
CA PHE A 56 12.95 3.56 -20.66
C PHE A 56 12.72 2.31 -19.80
N PHE A 57 13.65 2.00 -18.89
CA PHE A 57 13.48 0.89 -17.95
C PHE A 57 12.22 1.07 -17.10
N LEU A 58 12.01 2.27 -16.53
CA LEU A 58 10.83 2.55 -15.72
C LEU A 58 9.53 2.55 -16.52
N HIS A 59 9.55 2.98 -17.77
CA HIS A 59 8.39 2.92 -18.65
C HIS A 59 8.00 1.47 -18.94
N THR A 60 8.97 0.61 -19.27
CA THR A 60 8.70 -0.82 -19.51
C THR A 60 8.19 -1.50 -18.25
N PHE A 61 8.87 -1.29 -17.11
CA PHE A 61 8.43 -1.84 -15.82
C PHE A 61 7.03 -1.35 -15.43
N ALA A 62 6.76 -0.04 -15.58
CA ALA A 62 5.44 0.50 -15.29
C ALA A 62 4.39 -0.06 -16.25
N ASN A 63 4.69 -0.20 -17.54
CA ASN A 63 3.76 -0.75 -18.51
C ASN A 63 3.39 -2.21 -18.19
N ASP A 64 4.38 -3.03 -17.83
CA ASP A 64 4.15 -4.42 -17.43
C ASP A 64 3.34 -4.51 -16.14
N ALA A 65 3.69 -3.70 -15.13
CA ALA A 65 2.95 -3.62 -13.87
C ALA A 65 1.51 -3.13 -14.09
N CYS A 66 1.32 -2.11 -14.92
CA CYS A 66 0.01 -1.54 -15.24
C CYS A 66 -0.87 -2.52 -16.01
N SER A 67 -0.31 -3.27 -16.97
CA SER A 67 -1.03 -4.35 -17.65
C SER A 67 -1.48 -5.42 -16.66
N ALA A 68 -0.62 -5.80 -15.71
CA ALA A 68 -1.00 -6.77 -14.68
C ALA A 68 -2.10 -6.25 -13.73
N PHE A 69 -2.10 -4.95 -13.45
CA PHE A 69 -3.14 -4.31 -12.65
C PHE A 69 -4.48 -4.17 -13.40
N GLU A 70 -4.44 -3.81 -14.69
CA GLU A 70 -5.62 -3.75 -15.57
C GLU A 70 -6.24 -5.16 -15.72
N ASP A 71 -5.42 -6.18 -15.96
CA ASP A 71 -5.87 -7.58 -16.02
C ASP A 71 -6.52 -8.04 -14.70
N PHE A 72 -5.99 -7.58 -13.57
CA PHE A 72 -6.58 -7.87 -12.25
C PHE A 72 -7.91 -7.13 -12.03
N GLU A 73 -8.05 -5.91 -12.53
CA GLU A 73 -9.29 -5.14 -12.41
C GLU A 73 -10.44 -5.78 -13.20
N GLU A 74 -10.14 -6.30 -14.39
CA GLU A 74 -11.09 -7.00 -15.26
C GLU A 74 -11.38 -8.42 -14.77
N ASN A 75 -10.34 -9.19 -14.42
CA ASN A 75 -10.48 -10.55 -13.94
C ASN A 75 -9.60 -10.85 -12.70
N PRO A 76 -10.07 -10.51 -11.50
CA PRO A 76 -9.29 -10.68 -10.27
C PRO A 76 -9.04 -12.15 -9.90
N GLN A 77 -9.71 -13.11 -10.53
CA GLN A 77 -9.56 -14.54 -10.27
C GLN A 77 -8.63 -15.24 -11.26
N ASN A 78 -8.63 -14.82 -12.53
CA ASN A 78 -7.81 -15.41 -13.59
C ASN A 78 -6.70 -14.46 -14.06
N SER A 79 -6.09 -13.73 -13.11
CA SER A 79 -4.95 -12.85 -13.39
C SER A 79 -3.71 -13.31 -12.61
N SER A 80 -2.54 -12.92 -13.10
CA SER A 80 -1.25 -13.18 -12.44
C SER A 80 -1.26 -12.65 -11.00
N LEU A 81 -1.79 -11.43 -10.82
CA LEU A 81 -1.94 -10.78 -9.52
C LEU A 81 -2.98 -11.50 -8.64
N GLY A 82 -4.08 -11.96 -9.23
CA GLY A 82 -5.14 -12.71 -8.55
C GLY A 82 -4.68 -14.02 -7.92
N SER A 83 -3.73 -14.71 -8.55
CA SER A 83 -3.16 -15.95 -7.98
C SER A 83 -2.21 -15.73 -6.81
N MET A 84 -1.67 -14.51 -6.67
CA MET A 84 -0.72 -14.15 -5.61
C MET A 84 -1.41 -13.53 -4.39
N LEU A 85 -2.54 -12.85 -4.60
CA LEU A 85 -3.32 -12.28 -3.51
C LEU A 85 -4.31 -13.31 -2.95
N PRO A 86 -4.65 -13.25 -1.64
CA PRO A 86 -5.64 -14.11 -1.01
C PRO A 86 -7.08 -13.72 -1.40
N CYS A 87 -7.32 -13.40 -2.67
CA CYS A 87 -8.63 -13.11 -3.24
C CYS A 87 -9.35 -14.42 -3.56
N ILE A 88 -9.88 -15.06 -2.52
CA ILE A 88 -10.64 -16.30 -2.67
C ILE A 88 -11.97 -15.99 -3.37
N LYS A 89 -12.46 -16.91 -4.22
CA LYS A 89 -13.77 -16.79 -4.88
C LYS A 89 -14.85 -16.37 -3.87
N GLU A 90 -15.62 -15.34 -4.23
CA GLU A 90 -16.67 -14.76 -3.38
C GLU A 90 -17.63 -15.82 -2.82
N SER A 91 -17.96 -16.85 -3.63
CA SER A 91 -18.83 -17.96 -3.23
C SER A 91 -18.21 -18.94 -2.21
N PHE A 92 -16.89 -19.10 -2.20
CA PHE A 92 -16.19 -19.94 -1.23
C PHE A 92 -15.83 -19.16 0.04
N SER A 93 -15.34 -17.93 -0.13
CA SER A 93 -14.95 -17.08 0.99
C SER A 93 -16.15 -16.68 1.85
N GLY A 94 -17.28 -16.34 1.23
CA GLY A 94 -18.53 -16.08 1.96
C GLY A 94 -19.02 -17.28 2.76
N LYS A 95 -18.90 -18.50 2.22
CA LYS A 95 -19.23 -19.74 2.94
C LYS A 95 -18.29 -19.99 4.11
N LEU A 96 -16.97 -19.84 3.91
CA LEU A 96 -15.97 -20.04 4.96
C LEU A 96 -16.17 -19.06 6.12
N ILE A 97 -16.42 -17.78 5.82
CA ILE A 97 -16.66 -16.76 6.85
C ILE A 97 -17.98 -17.00 7.58
N ALA A 98 -19.02 -17.42 6.87
CA ALA A 98 -20.28 -17.81 7.48
C ALA A 98 -20.10 -19.03 8.40
N GLU A 99 -19.29 -20.01 8.01
CA GLU A 99 -18.97 -21.21 8.80
C GLU A 99 -18.16 -20.87 10.06
N ILE A 100 -17.16 -19.98 9.95
CA ILE A 100 -16.43 -19.45 11.11
C ILE A 100 -17.38 -18.75 12.07
N GLY A 101 -18.22 -17.84 11.54
CA GLY A 101 -19.21 -17.13 12.35
C GLY A 101 -20.18 -18.10 13.04
N TYR A 102 -20.66 -19.12 12.32
CA TYR A 102 -21.59 -20.13 12.84
C TYR A 102 -20.96 -20.95 13.96
N THR A 103 -19.68 -21.31 13.81
CA THR A 103 -18.91 -22.06 14.81
C THR A 103 -18.77 -21.25 16.10
N ILE A 104 -18.43 -19.96 15.99
CA ILE A 104 -18.30 -19.06 17.15
C ILE A 104 -19.67 -18.87 17.83
N HIS A 105 -20.72 -18.59 17.06
CA HIS A 105 -22.09 -18.47 17.55
C HIS A 105 -22.51 -19.72 18.34
N ARG A 106 -22.36 -20.92 17.75
CA ARG A 106 -22.67 -22.19 18.40
C ARG A 106 -21.89 -22.40 19.70
N PHE A 107 -20.61 -22.01 19.71
CA PHE A 107 -19.78 -22.10 20.89
C PHE A 107 -20.28 -21.18 22.01
N ILE A 108 -20.60 -19.92 21.70
CA ILE A 108 -21.13 -18.96 22.69
C ILE A 108 -22.49 -19.42 23.25
N VAL A 109 -23.39 -19.90 22.38
CA VAL A 109 -24.69 -20.46 22.79
C VAL A 109 -24.50 -21.65 23.75
N GLN A 110 -23.58 -22.57 23.43
CA GLN A 110 -23.27 -23.73 24.28
C GLN A 110 -22.62 -23.33 25.61
N LEU A 111 -21.77 -22.30 25.62
CA LEU A 111 -21.21 -21.78 26.86
C LEU A 111 -22.28 -21.14 27.73
N ASN A 112 -23.13 -20.30 27.16
CA ASN A 112 -24.22 -19.64 27.88
C ASN A 112 -25.19 -20.66 28.51
N SER A 113 -25.51 -21.76 27.81
CA SER A 113 -26.34 -22.83 28.36
C SER A 113 -25.64 -23.55 29.52
N ASN A 114 -24.38 -23.94 29.38
CA ASN A 114 -23.63 -24.62 30.45
C ASN A 114 -23.43 -23.73 31.70
N ILE A 115 -23.16 -22.44 31.50
CA ILE A 115 -22.99 -21.48 32.59
C ILE A 115 -24.30 -21.31 33.37
N SER A 116 -25.45 -21.20 32.67
CA SER A 116 -26.76 -21.12 33.31
C SER A 116 -27.06 -22.34 34.19
N VAL A 117 -26.66 -23.54 33.75
CA VAL A 117 -26.81 -24.78 34.53
C VAL A 117 -25.90 -24.76 35.77
N ALA A 118 -24.63 -24.37 35.62
CA ALA A 118 -23.67 -24.33 36.71
C ALA A 118 -24.11 -23.36 37.84
N TYR A 119 -24.66 -22.20 37.50
CA TYR A 119 -25.18 -21.25 38.49
C TYR A 119 -26.44 -21.75 39.21
N ARG A 120 -27.33 -22.45 38.51
CA ARG A 120 -28.49 -23.09 39.13
C ARG A 120 -28.06 -24.12 40.18
N PHE A 121 -26.97 -24.85 39.94
CA PHE A 121 -26.38 -25.77 40.92
C PHE A 121 -25.73 -25.08 42.14
N LEU A 122 -25.26 -23.84 41.98
CA LEU A 122 -24.65 -23.05 43.06
C LEU A 122 -25.68 -22.34 43.96
N GLY A 123 -26.98 -22.56 43.75
CA GLY A 123 -28.04 -22.04 44.62
C GLY A 123 -28.32 -20.55 44.47
N VAL A 124 -27.87 -19.94 43.37
CA VAL A 124 -28.24 -18.57 43.01
C VAL A 124 -29.67 -18.62 42.46
N SER A 125 -30.67 -18.30 43.29
CA SER A 125 -32.09 -18.37 42.94
C SER A 125 -32.49 -17.28 41.92
N GLU A 126 -33.50 -17.61 41.12
CA GLU A 126 -34.11 -16.77 40.07
C GLU A 126 -34.67 -15.43 40.59
N ASP A 127 -34.76 -15.23 41.91
CA ASP A 127 -35.29 -14.01 42.54
C ASP A 127 -34.34 -12.80 42.42
N ASN A 128 -33.07 -13.03 42.05
CA ASN A 128 -32.11 -11.99 41.69
C ASN A 128 -31.86 -12.02 40.17
N GLU A 129 -32.88 -11.69 39.37
CA GLU A 129 -32.78 -11.57 37.90
C GLU A 129 -31.56 -10.74 37.44
N ALA A 130 -31.17 -9.75 38.26
CA ALA A 130 -29.97 -8.95 38.02
C ALA A 130 -28.69 -9.81 37.93
N LEU A 131 -28.48 -10.79 38.82
CA LEU A 131 -27.24 -11.58 38.86
C LEU A 131 -27.16 -12.63 37.73
N VAL A 132 -28.30 -13.13 37.27
CA VAL A 132 -28.40 -14.06 36.14
C VAL A 132 -28.26 -13.32 34.81
N GLY A 133 -28.71 -12.06 34.73
CA GLY A 133 -28.43 -11.14 33.62
C GLY A 133 -26.96 -10.73 33.50
N ILE A 134 -26.26 -10.59 34.64
CA ILE A 134 -24.86 -10.12 34.75
C ILE A 134 -23.83 -11.02 34.02
N MET A 135 -24.17 -12.24 33.60
CA MET A 135 -23.18 -13.20 33.09
C MET A 135 -23.58 -13.95 31.82
N LYS A 136 -24.42 -13.37 30.97
CA LYS A 136 -24.53 -13.85 29.58
C LYS A 136 -23.33 -13.39 28.79
N ILE A 137 -22.64 -14.32 28.14
CA ILE A 137 -21.57 -14.03 27.21
C ILE A 137 -22.21 -13.39 25.97
N CYS A 138 -21.66 -12.25 25.57
CA CYS A 138 -22.05 -11.51 24.39
C CYS A 138 -21.87 -12.39 23.14
N ASP A 139 -22.97 -12.56 22.42
CA ASP A 139 -23.00 -13.20 21.11
C ASP A 139 -23.19 -12.13 20.04
N PRO A 140 -22.14 -11.78 19.28
CA PRO A 140 -22.23 -10.74 18.26
C PRO A 140 -22.88 -11.24 16.97
N PHE A 141 -23.38 -12.48 16.91
CA PHE A 141 -24.02 -13.06 15.74
C PHE A 141 -25.53 -13.14 15.91
N SER A 142 -26.29 -12.54 14.99
CA SER A 142 -27.76 -12.64 15.00
C SER A 142 -28.20 -14.05 14.58
N GLY A 143 -28.97 -14.73 15.43
CA GLY A 143 -29.42 -16.13 15.24
C GLY A 143 -30.44 -16.39 14.11
N ASN A 144 -30.49 -15.54 13.09
CA ASN A 144 -31.31 -15.79 11.89
C ASN A 144 -30.52 -16.65 10.87
N SER A 145 -31.19 -17.11 9.82
CA SER A 145 -30.61 -17.96 8.77
C SER A 145 -29.44 -17.32 8.00
N ASN A 146 -29.25 -16.01 8.12
CA ASN A 146 -28.16 -15.24 7.51
C ASN A 146 -27.30 -14.63 8.61
N LEU A 147 -26.47 -15.46 9.23
CA LEU A 147 -25.61 -15.10 10.35
C LEU A 147 -24.84 -13.80 10.08
N SER A 148 -25.32 -12.70 10.65
CA SER A 148 -24.77 -11.37 10.46
C SER A 148 -24.00 -10.97 11.71
N TYR A 149 -22.76 -10.51 11.51
CA TYR A 149 -21.93 -10.02 12.60
C TYR A 149 -22.36 -8.59 12.96
N VAL A 150 -22.99 -8.45 14.11
CA VAL A 150 -23.50 -7.19 14.66
C VAL A 150 -22.97 -7.08 16.10
N PRO A 151 -21.77 -6.51 16.31
CA PRO A 151 -21.17 -6.41 17.64
C PRO A 151 -22.01 -5.54 18.59
N GLN A 152 -22.84 -4.64 18.06
CA GLN A 152 -23.77 -3.81 18.82
C GLN A 152 -25.04 -4.53 19.26
N SER A 153 -25.28 -5.77 18.81
CA SER A 153 -26.48 -6.53 19.17
C SER A 153 -26.41 -7.13 20.58
N CYS A 154 -25.27 -7.00 21.27
CA CYS A 154 -25.11 -7.50 22.62
C CYS A 154 -25.83 -6.60 23.65
N PRO A 155 -26.58 -7.19 24.60
CA PRO A 155 -27.15 -6.46 25.73
C PRO A 155 -26.08 -5.69 26.52
N GLN A 156 -26.44 -4.58 27.15
CA GLN A 156 -25.46 -3.78 27.94
C GLN A 156 -24.85 -4.55 29.11
N ASP A 157 -25.57 -5.56 29.63
CA ASP A 157 -25.10 -6.41 30.73
C ASP A 157 -24.36 -7.67 30.26
N ALA A 158 -24.13 -7.82 28.94
CA ALA A 158 -23.46 -8.98 28.39
C ALA A 158 -21.93 -8.85 28.46
N VAL A 159 -21.27 -9.94 28.86
CA VAL A 159 -19.82 -9.97 29.04
C VAL A 159 -19.13 -10.37 27.73
N PRO A 160 -18.17 -9.59 27.21
CA PRO A 160 -17.40 -10.00 26.04
C PRO A 160 -16.58 -11.25 26.35
N ILE A 161 -16.41 -12.14 25.37
CA ILE A 161 -15.80 -13.44 25.61
C ILE A 161 -14.38 -13.33 26.17
N GLY A 162 -13.61 -12.30 25.79
CA GLY A 162 -12.27 -12.01 26.32
C GLY A 162 -12.23 -11.70 27.83
N ASP A 163 -13.34 -11.20 28.38
CA ASP A 163 -13.43 -10.78 29.79
C ASP A 163 -13.89 -11.90 30.73
N ILE A 164 -14.30 -13.06 30.20
CA ILE A 164 -14.62 -14.27 30.99
C ILE A 164 -13.45 -14.62 31.91
N SER A 165 -12.22 -14.52 31.41
CA SER A 165 -11.04 -14.82 32.21
C SER A 165 -10.90 -13.91 33.42
N LYS A 166 -11.24 -12.62 33.31
CA LYS A 166 -11.22 -11.67 34.44
C LYS A 166 -12.21 -12.06 35.53
N ILE A 167 -13.35 -12.63 35.15
CA ILE A 167 -14.36 -13.14 36.07
C ILE A 167 -13.83 -14.42 36.75
N LEU A 168 -13.32 -15.37 35.97
CA LEU A 168 -12.78 -16.63 36.48
C LEU A 168 -11.61 -16.43 37.47
N ALA A 169 -10.79 -15.39 37.26
CA ALA A 169 -9.68 -15.03 38.15
C ALA A 169 -10.10 -14.85 39.61
N ARG A 170 -11.33 -14.40 39.87
CA ARG A 170 -11.88 -14.22 41.23
C ARG A 170 -12.09 -15.54 41.96
N PHE A 171 -12.34 -16.61 41.21
CA PHE A 171 -12.60 -17.95 41.72
C PHE A 171 -11.35 -18.86 41.65
N THR A 172 -10.24 -18.36 41.11
CA THR A 172 -9.00 -19.14 40.93
C THR A 172 -8.20 -19.25 42.22
N CYS A 173 -7.89 -20.49 42.59
CA CYS A 173 -6.92 -20.84 43.62
C CYS A 173 -5.52 -20.87 43.00
N HIS A 174 -4.67 -19.91 43.37
CA HIS A 174 -3.28 -19.85 42.91
C HIS A 174 -2.40 -20.78 43.74
N LYS A 175 -1.35 -21.35 43.14
CA LYS A 175 -0.43 -22.35 43.73
C LYS A 175 0.11 -22.10 45.15
N LYS A 176 0.01 -20.87 45.68
CA LYS A 176 0.51 -20.52 47.03
C LYS A 176 -0.44 -20.91 48.17
N GLY A 177 -1.72 -21.20 47.90
CA GLY A 177 -2.69 -21.61 48.93
C GLY A 177 -2.90 -23.12 48.98
N THR A 178 -3.19 -23.67 50.17
CA THR A 178 -3.70 -25.04 50.27
C THR A 178 -5.12 -25.11 49.68
N ARG A 179 -5.54 -26.26 49.14
CA ARG A 179 -6.89 -26.42 48.55
C ARG A 179 -8.01 -26.06 49.53
N GLU A 180 -7.77 -26.29 50.82
CA GLU A 180 -8.72 -26.01 51.90
C GLU A 180 -8.83 -24.53 52.21
N GLU A 181 -7.72 -23.79 52.19
CA GLU A 181 -7.67 -22.34 52.39
C GLU A 181 -8.37 -21.60 51.25
N CYS A 182 -8.07 -21.97 50.01
CA CYS A 182 -8.79 -21.45 48.84
C CYS A 182 -10.30 -21.72 48.90
N ARG A 183 -10.71 -22.93 49.34
CA ARG A 183 -12.12 -23.27 49.45
C ARG A 183 -12.85 -22.42 50.49
N LYS A 184 -12.19 -22.06 51.60
CA LYS A 184 -12.74 -21.14 52.61
C LYS A 184 -12.93 -19.73 52.06
N GLU A 185 -12.09 -19.29 51.13
CA GLU A 185 -12.22 -18.01 50.42
C GLU A 185 -13.20 -18.05 49.23
N GLY A 186 -13.88 -19.18 48.99
CA GLY A 186 -14.77 -19.35 47.83
C GLY A 186 -14.02 -19.53 46.50
N ARG A 187 -12.71 -19.78 46.52
CA ARG A 187 -11.88 -20.07 45.35
C ARG A 187 -11.80 -21.58 45.13
N PHE A 188 -12.41 -22.07 44.06
CA PHE A 188 -12.48 -23.50 43.74
C PHE A 188 -11.85 -23.86 42.39
N LEU A 189 -11.57 -22.87 41.53
CA LEU A 189 -11.04 -23.11 40.19
C LEU A 189 -9.51 -23.33 40.25
N PRO A 190 -8.98 -24.45 39.74
CA PRO A 190 -7.53 -24.66 39.70
C PRO A 190 -6.87 -23.74 38.67
N GLU A 191 -5.63 -23.33 38.95
CA GLU A 191 -4.81 -22.45 38.10
C GLU A 191 -4.67 -22.96 36.65
N THR A 192 -4.58 -24.28 36.45
CA THR A 192 -4.49 -24.89 35.11
C THR A 192 -5.76 -24.68 34.27
N ALA A 193 -6.94 -24.82 34.89
CA ALA A 193 -8.22 -24.58 34.23
C ALA A 193 -8.41 -23.09 33.91
N TYR A 194 -7.98 -22.21 34.81
CA TYR A 194 -7.95 -20.77 34.56
C TYR A 194 -7.06 -20.41 33.36
N ASN A 195 -5.83 -20.92 33.31
CA ASN A 195 -4.90 -20.62 32.21
C ASN A 195 -5.45 -21.09 30.86
N MET A 196 -6.07 -22.28 30.82
CA MET A 196 -6.72 -22.81 29.63
C MET A 196 -7.91 -21.95 29.19
N ALA A 197 -8.80 -21.59 30.13
CA ALA A 197 -9.93 -20.73 29.85
C ALA A 197 -9.50 -19.33 29.36
N HIS A 198 -8.44 -18.77 29.96
CA HIS A 198 -7.86 -17.49 29.55
C HIS A 198 -7.31 -17.54 28.13
N ALA A 199 -6.55 -18.59 27.78
CA ALA A 199 -6.03 -18.76 26.43
C ALA A 199 -7.15 -18.86 25.38
N TYR A 200 -8.15 -19.71 25.60
CA TYR A 200 -9.27 -19.86 24.65
C TYR A 200 -10.14 -18.60 24.53
N SER A 201 -10.48 -17.99 25.66
CA SER A 201 -11.23 -16.73 25.72
C SER A 201 -10.54 -15.64 24.91
N ARG A 202 -9.22 -15.49 25.07
CA ARG A 202 -8.42 -14.52 24.32
C ARG A 202 -8.34 -14.84 22.83
N SER A 203 -8.08 -16.08 22.46
CA SER A 203 -8.01 -16.48 21.05
C SER A 203 -9.31 -16.24 20.30
N ILE A 204 -10.47 -16.47 20.93
CA ILE A 204 -11.76 -16.20 20.30
C ILE A 204 -12.02 -14.70 20.21
N GLN A 205 -11.64 -13.92 21.23
CA GLN A 205 -11.73 -12.45 21.15
C GLN A 205 -10.87 -11.91 20.01
N ASP A 206 -9.62 -12.35 19.88
CA ASP A 206 -8.73 -11.94 18.79
C ASP A 206 -9.35 -12.29 17.42
N LEU A 207 -10.00 -13.46 17.30
CA LEU A 207 -10.72 -13.87 16.08
C LEU A 207 -11.94 -12.98 15.79
N LEU A 208 -12.70 -12.58 16.81
CA LEU A 208 -13.83 -11.65 16.69
C LEU A 208 -13.37 -10.26 16.26
N ASP A 209 -12.24 -9.79 16.78
CA ASP A 209 -11.68 -8.47 16.48
C ASP A 209 -11.25 -8.37 15.01
N ILE A 210 -10.68 -9.44 14.42
CA ILE A 210 -10.30 -9.49 13.00
C ILE A 210 -11.45 -9.92 12.07
N TYR A 211 -12.58 -10.38 12.60
CA TYR A 211 -13.69 -10.92 11.80
C TYR A 211 -14.24 -9.92 10.74
N PRO A 212 -14.42 -8.61 11.05
CA PRO A 212 -14.81 -7.62 10.06
C PRO A 212 -13.79 -7.47 8.93
N ASP A 213 -12.50 -7.49 9.26
CA ASP A 213 -11.44 -7.41 8.27
C ASP A 213 -11.47 -8.63 7.36
N LEU A 214 -11.66 -9.84 7.91
CA LEU A 214 -11.85 -11.05 7.13
C LEU A 214 -13.07 -10.92 6.19
N GLN A 215 -14.19 -10.37 6.66
CA GLN A 215 -15.37 -10.11 5.84
C GLN A 215 -15.08 -9.15 4.69
N ILE A 216 -14.28 -8.11 4.92
CA ILE A 216 -13.91 -7.14 3.90
C ILE A 216 -12.92 -7.76 2.89
N LEU A 217 -11.93 -8.50 3.36
CA LEU A 217 -10.94 -9.20 2.53
C LEU A 217 -11.61 -10.26 1.63
N SER A 218 -12.63 -10.96 2.13
CA SER A 218 -13.37 -11.98 1.36
C SER A 218 -14.00 -11.46 0.08
N LYS A 219 -14.36 -10.17 0.04
CA LYS A 219 -15.03 -9.55 -1.10
C LYS A 219 -14.04 -8.96 -2.12
N CYS A 220 -12.73 -9.01 -1.82
CA CYS A 220 -11.64 -8.35 -2.55
C CYS A 220 -11.88 -6.92 -3.04
N THR A 221 -12.92 -6.25 -2.53
CA THR A 221 -13.35 -4.94 -3.01
C THR A 221 -12.34 -3.86 -2.63
N VAL A 222 -11.75 -3.95 -1.44
CA VAL A 222 -10.71 -2.99 -0.99
C VAL A 222 -9.46 -3.10 -1.85
N VAL A 223 -9.00 -4.32 -2.11
CA VAL A 223 -7.85 -4.60 -2.97
C VAL A 223 -8.12 -4.11 -4.39
N ARG A 224 -9.27 -4.47 -4.96
CA ARG A 224 -9.69 -4.05 -6.30
C ARG A 224 -9.78 -2.52 -6.41
N ASN A 225 -10.38 -1.85 -5.44
CA ASN A 225 -10.50 -0.39 -5.44
C ASN A 225 -9.12 0.29 -5.36
N LYS A 226 -8.19 -0.27 -4.59
CA LYS A 226 -6.81 0.25 -4.52
C LYS A 226 -6.04 0.03 -5.81
N VAL A 227 -6.22 -1.13 -6.45
CA VAL A 227 -5.63 -1.38 -7.77
C VAL A 227 -6.21 -0.42 -8.81
N ALA A 228 -7.52 -0.21 -8.85
CA ALA A 228 -8.16 0.76 -9.76
C ALA A 228 -7.69 2.21 -9.53
N GLU A 229 -7.46 2.60 -8.27
CA GLU A 229 -6.86 3.89 -7.91
C GLU A 229 -5.42 4.02 -8.45
N ILE A 230 -4.61 2.96 -8.33
CA ILE A 230 -3.23 2.92 -8.85
C ILE A 230 -3.21 2.97 -10.38
N VAL A 231 -4.06 2.19 -11.05
CA VAL A 231 -4.20 2.19 -12.52
C VAL A 231 -4.55 3.59 -13.02
N SER A 232 -5.59 4.19 -12.45
CA SER A 232 -6.07 5.51 -12.89
C SER A 232 -5.07 6.65 -12.60
N GLN A 233 -4.45 6.66 -11.41
CA GLN A 233 -3.58 7.78 -11.01
C GLN A 233 -2.11 7.64 -11.41
N HIS A 234 -1.56 6.43 -11.53
CA HIS A 234 -0.12 6.23 -11.77
C HIS A 234 0.22 5.75 -13.18
N CYS A 235 -0.58 4.85 -13.77
CA CYS A 235 -0.25 4.27 -15.08
C CYS A 235 -0.37 5.28 -16.22
N ARG A 236 -1.44 6.07 -16.24
CA ARG A 236 -1.71 7.06 -17.27
C ARG A 236 -0.68 8.20 -17.36
N PRO A 237 -0.27 8.86 -16.25
CA PRO A 237 0.70 9.97 -16.32
C PRO A 237 2.13 9.53 -16.63
N ILE A 238 2.55 8.32 -16.25
CA ILE A 238 3.89 7.80 -16.60
C ILE A 238 4.05 7.72 -18.11
N ARG A 239 3.03 7.20 -18.82
CA ARG A 239 3.03 7.08 -20.29
C ARG A 239 3.14 8.44 -21.01
N ILE A 240 2.53 9.48 -20.45
CA ILE A 240 2.57 10.85 -21.01
C ILE A 240 3.93 11.50 -20.74
N SER A 241 4.46 11.36 -19.52
CA SER A 241 5.75 11.96 -19.13
C SER A 241 6.91 11.43 -19.96
N THR A 242 6.96 10.11 -20.20
CA THR A 242 7.99 9.49 -21.05
C THR A 242 7.92 10.02 -22.48
N ARG A 243 6.73 10.18 -23.06
CA ARG A 243 6.57 10.72 -24.42
C ARG A 243 7.12 12.15 -24.54
N LEU A 244 6.95 12.97 -23.49
CA LEU A 244 7.44 14.35 -23.45
C LEU A 244 8.97 14.42 -23.30
N LEU A 245 9.57 13.50 -22.55
CA LEU A 245 11.03 13.41 -22.45
C LEU A 245 11.64 13.01 -23.80
N TRP A 246 11.06 12.02 -24.47
CA TRP A 246 11.51 11.54 -25.78
C TRP A 246 11.46 12.65 -26.85
N SER A 247 10.42 13.49 -26.86
CA SER A 247 10.35 14.62 -27.79
C SER A 247 11.43 15.68 -27.51
N SER A 248 11.74 15.96 -26.24
CA SER A 248 12.80 16.89 -25.86
C SER A 248 14.19 16.39 -26.30
N MET A 249 14.47 15.10 -26.16
CA MET A 249 15.75 14.50 -26.60
C MET A 249 15.95 14.58 -28.11
N LEU A 250 14.89 14.33 -28.87
CA LEU A 250 14.91 14.39 -30.34
C LEU A 250 15.26 15.82 -30.82
N SER A 251 14.69 16.83 -30.15
CA SER A 251 15.01 18.24 -30.41
C SER A 251 16.47 18.56 -30.09
N LEU A 252 16.98 18.16 -28.92
CA LEU A 252 18.35 18.42 -28.48
C LEU A 252 19.39 17.81 -29.44
N SER A 253 19.13 16.59 -29.91
CA SER A 253 20.00 15.88 -30.87
C SER A 253 20.11 16.61 -32.21
N ILE A 254 18.99 17.07 -32.78
CA ILE A 254 18.97 17.81 -34.06
C ILE A 254 19.79 19.10 -33.95
N ILE A 255 19.65 19.83 -32.85
CA ILE A 255 20.36 21.09 -32.63
C ILE A 255 21.87 20.87 -32.51
N MET A 256 22.29 19.80 -31.83
CA MET A 256 23.71 19.45 -31.75
C MET A 256 24.34 19.23 -33.11
N VAL A 257 23.65 18.50 -33.99
CA VAL A 257 24.14 18.25 -35.35
C VAL A 257 24.33 19.57 -36.09
N LEU A 258 23.39 20.51 -35.97
CA LEU A 258 23.48 21.83 -36.61
C LEU A 258 24.63 22.69 -36.04
N LEU A 259 24.82 22.69 -34.72
CA LEU A 259 25.90 23.43 -34.06
C LEU A 259 27.28 22.89 -34.43
N VAL A 260 27.45 21.57 -34.48
CA VAL A 260 28.71 20.95 -34.91
C VAL A 260 28.96 21.19 -36.39
N PHE A 261 27.92 21.09 -37.23
CA PHE A 261 28.05 21.33 -38.67
C PHE A 261 28.47 22.76 -38.98
N THR A 262 27.83 23.76 -38.36
CA THR A 262 28.20 25.18 -38.51
C THR A 262 29.64 25.44 -38.07
N TRP A 263 30.08 24.83 -36.96
CA TRP A 263 31.46 24.92 -36.50
C TRP A 263 32.48 24.29 -37.47
N VAL A 264 32.17 23.12 -38.02
CA VAL A 264 33.01 22.45 -39.02
C VAL A 264 33.12 23.31 -40.27
N VAL A 265 32.02 23.90 -40.76
CA VAL A 265 32.03 24.79 -41.92
C VAL A 265 32.88 26.04 -41.66
N GLU A 266 32.73 26.70 -40.52
CA GLU A 266 33.55 27.87 -40.13
C GLU A 266 35.05 27.56 -40.05
N THR A 267 35.40 26.40 -39.48
CA THR A 267 36.80 25.96 -39.37
C THR A 267 37.39 25.57 -40.72
N LEU A 268 36.62 24.90 -41.59
CA LEU A 268 37.04 24.57 -42.96
C LEU A 268 37.22 25.83 -43.81
N GLN A 269 36.31 26.80 -43.70
CA GLN A 269 36.41 28.08 -44.41
C GLN A 269 37.63 28.90 -43.97
N CYS A 270 38.05 28.78 -42.70
CA CYS A 270 39.30 29.37 -42.22
C CYS A 270 40.55 28.65 -42.78
N TRP A 271 40.46 27.35 -43.08
CA TRP A 271 41.58 26.56 -43.58
C TRP A 271 41.84 26.76 -45.08
N VAL A 272 40.80 27.02 -45.87
CA VAL A 272 40.89 27.18 -47.34
C VAL A 272 41.32 28.59 -47.78
N LYS A 273 41.20 29.62 -46.91
CA LYS A 273 41.59 31.00 -47.25
C LYS A 273 43.05 31.30 -46.83
N PRO A 274 43.84 32.03 -47.64
CA PRO A 274 45.22 32.38 -47.27
C PRO A 274 45.27 33.22 -45.99
N LEU A 275 46.33 33.00 -45.20
CA LEU A 275 46.54 33.47 -43.81
C LEU A 275 46.33 34.98 -43.55
N SER A 276 46.25 35.82 -44.59
CA SER A 276 46.16 37.29 -44.50
C SER A 276 44.74 37.85 -44.32
N ILE A 277 43.68 37.04 -44.51
CA ILE A 277 42.28 37.50 -44.42
C ILE A 277 41.63 37.12 -43.08
N CYS A 278 42.11 36.05 -42.42
CA CYS A 278 41.53 35.60 -41.15
C CYS A 278 41.78 36.59 -39.99
N SER A 279 42.88 37.37 -40.04
CA SER A 279 43.19 38.38 -39.02
C SER A 279 42.38 39.67 -39.13
N ARG A 280 41.75 39.95 -40.29
CA ARG A 280 41.03 41.21 -40.53
C ARG A 280 39.57 41.15 -40.09
N ILE A 281 38.97 39.95 -40.09
CA ILE A 281 37.63 39.72 -39.53
C ILE A 281 37.69 39.72 -38.00
N ALA A 282 38.75 39.18 -37.38
CA ALA A 282 38.92 39.15 -35.92
C ALA A 282 39.14 40.51 -35.22
N ARG A 283 39.18 41.63 -35.96
CA ARG A 283 39.41 42.98 -35.40
C ARG A 283 38.31 43.99 -35.70
N SER A 284 37.23 43.59 -36.38
CA SER A 284 36.06 44.45 -36.58
C SER A 284 34.72 43.74 -36.40
N ILE A 285 34.72 42.48 -35.95
CA ILE A 285 33.54 41.62 -35.77
C ILE A 285 33.75 40.79 -34.51
#